data_AF-A0A917VV99-F1
#
_entry.id   AF-A0A917VV99-F1
#
_cell.length_a   1.000
_cell.length_b   1.000
_cell.length_c   1.000
_cell.angle_alpha   90.00
_cell.angle_beta   90.00
_cell.angle_gamma   90.00
#
_symmetry.space_group_name_H-M   'P 1'
#
loop_
_entity.id
_entity.type
_entity.pdbx_description
1 polymer ?
#
loop_
_entity_poly.entity_id
_entity_poly.type
_entity_poly.pdbx_seq_one_letter_code
_entity_poly.pdbx_strand_id
1 'polypeptide(L)'
;MRYRLDVVAATVADAVQFAGGWLFDRSVAGWDVTVLLAQPSDIRPLKILGAEVRELDAVLATEVPGRLPQALAVNADVCSRDGRARKGVLRALEDRGIEVVVWGDGWPAGQDHGVDPVLHRLSCAARAFKAQAMVAAGLSPAAVTPSEIFRSGAMEYAPFCADLVPAV
;
A
#
# COMPACT_ATOMS: atom_id res chain seq x y z
N MET A 1 5.46 10.97 -17.75
CA MET A 1 4.71 11.18 -16.48
C MET A 1 4.99 9.96 -15.61
N ARG A 2 5.38 10.15 -14.35
CA ARG A 2 5.52 9.03 -13.41
C ARG A 2 4.22 8.84 -12.63
N TYR A 3 3.80 7.60 -12.52
CA TYR A 3 2.68 7.22 -11.67
C TYR A 3 3.12 7.23 -10.21
N ARG A 4 2.23 7.61 -9.30
CA ARG A 4 2.49 7.73 -7.88
C ARG A 4 1.62 6.74 -7.10
N LEU A 5 2.25 6.01 -6.20
CA LEU A 5 1.62 5.12 -5.23
C LEU A 5 1.94 5.63 -3.82
N ASP A 6 0.90 5.96 -3.06
CA ASP A 6 1.03 6.27 -1.64
C ASP A 6 0.54 5.08 -0.79
N VAL A 7 1.31 4.68 0.22
CA VAL A 7 1.04 3.51 1.05
C VAL A 7 1.03 3.90 2.52
N VAL A 8 -0.14 3.87 3.15
CA VAL A 8 -0.32 4.19 4.57
C VAL A 8 -0.20 2.91 5.38
N ALA A 9 0.86 2.79 6.19
CA ALA A 9 1.13 1.58 6.97
C ALA A 9 1.26 1.89 8.47
N ALA A 10 0.96 0.89 9.29
CA ALA A 10 1.07 1.01 10.75
C ALA A 10 2.54 1.04 11.20
N THR A 11 3.38 0.20 10.57
CA THR A 11 4.82 0.11 10.85
C THR A 11 5.57 -0.24 9.56
N VAL A 12 6.90 -0.07 9.57
CA VAL A 12 7.76 -0.55 8.47
C VAL A 12 7.63 -2.06 8.27
N ALA A 13 7.63 -2.83 9.36
CA ALA A 13 7.52 -4.28 9.31
C ALA A 13 6.21 -4.72 8.64
N ASP A 14 5.11 -4.05 8.98
CA ASP A 14 3.79 -4.30 8.40
C ASP A 14 3.77 -4.03 6.87
N ALA A 15 4.28 -2.88 6.44
CA ALA A 15 4.37 -2.55 5.01
C ALA A 15 5.20 -3.58 4.23
N VAL A 16 6.34 -3.99 4.78
CA VAL A 16 7.23 -4.98 4.16
C VAL A 16 6.56 -6.36 4.12
N GLN A 17 5.88 -6.77 5.19
CA GLN A 17 5.26 -8.08 5.30
C GLN A 17 4.10 -8.26 4.32
N PHE A 18 3.21 -7.28 4.23
CA PHE A 18 1.94 -7.43 3.49
C PHE A 18 1.97 -6.82 2.08
N ALA A 19 2.79 -5.80 1.84
CA ALA A 19 2.83 -5.09 0.56
C ALA A 19 4.24 -5.00 -0.06
N GLY A 20 5.25 -5.62 0.56
CA GLY A 20 6.64 -5.42 0.16
C GLY A 20 6.95 -5.81 -1.28
N GLY A 21 6.30 -6.85 -1.80
CA GLY A 21 6.48 -7.31 -3.16
C GLY A 21 5.86 -6.37 -4.18
N TRP A 22 4.64 -5.92 -3.90
CA TRP A 22 3.94 -4.95 -4.73
C TRP A 22 4.63 -3.58 -4.75
N LEU A 23 5.14 -3.10 -3.60
CA LEU A 23 5.96 -1.89 -3.51
C LEU A 23 7.17 -1.97 -4.46
N PHE A 24 7.88 -3.10 -4.43
CA PHE A 24 9.06 -3.30 -5.27
C PHE A 24 8.71 -3.36 -6.75
N ASP A 25 7.70 -4.15 -7.14
CA ASP A 25 7.30 -4.29 -8.54
C ASP A 25 6.87 -2.94 -9.13
N ARG A 26 6.15 -2.11 -8.35
CA ARG A 26 5.78 -0.74 -8.76
C ARG A 26 6.98 0.20 -8.86
N SER A 27 7.89 0.15 -7.90
CA SER A 27 9.12 0.96 -7.93
C SER A 27 9.97 0.64 -9.17
N VAL A 28 10.16 -0.65 -9.47
CA VAL A 28 10.88 -1.11 -10.68
C VAL A 28 10.14 -0.78 -11.97
N ALA A 29 8.81 -0.74 -11.94
CA ALA A 29 7.99 -0.24 -13.05
C ALA A 29 8.07 1.29 -13.22
N GLY A 30 8.88 1.99 -12.42
CA GLY A 30 9.13 3.44 -12.52
C GLY A 30 8.08 4.30 -11.82
N TRP A 31 7.29 3.72 -10.92
CA TRP A 31 6.35 4.47 -10.09
C TRP A 31 7.10 5.16 -8.94
N ASP A 32 6.66 6.36 -8.61
CA ASP A 32 7.10 7.05 -7.40
C ASP A 32 6.31 6.48 -6.21
N VAL A 33 6.95 5.59 -5.46
CA VAL A 33 6.34 4.85 -4.33
C VAL A 33 6.70 5.55 -3.02
N THR A 34 5.69 6.02 -2.28
CA THR A 34 5.87 6.68 -0.97
C THR A 34 5.12 5.92 0.12
N VAL A 35 5.81 5.54 1.18
CA VAL A 35 5.20 4.95 2.39
C VAL A 35 5.02 6.03 3.45
N LEU A 36 3.78 6.21 3.88
CA LEU A 36 3.35 7.11 4.93
C LEU A 36 3.26 6.35 6.26
N LEU A 37 4.05 6.75 7.23
CA LEU A 37 4.11 6.14 8.56
C LEU A 37 3.80 7.17 9.64
N ALA A 38 3.03 6.79 10.66
CA ALA A 38 2.80 7.64 11.81
C ALA A 38 4.10 7.88 12.61
N GLN A 39 4.92 6.84 12.74
CA GLN A 39 6.21 6.90 13.41
C GLN A 39 7.25 6.15 12.57
N PRO A 40 8.03 6.85 11.73
CA PRO A 40 9.06 6.21 10.92
C PRO A 40 10.16 5.65 11.83
N SER A 41 10.39 4.34 11.73
CA SER A 41 11.48 3.62 12.40
C SER A 41 12.67 3.47 11.44
N ASP A 42 13.44 2.37 11.56
CA ASP A 42 14.45 2.02 10.56
C ASP A 42 13.83 1.93 9.15
N ILE A 43 14.18 2.89 8.29
CA ILE A 43 13.69 3.00 6.91
C ILE A 43 14.46 2.14 5.91
N ARG A 44 15.56 1.48 6.32
CA ARG A 44 16.37 0.62 5.43
C ARG A 44 15.54 -0.46 4.71
N PRO A 45 14.58 -1.15 5.35
CA PRO A 45 13.73 -2.13 4.66
C PRO A 45 12.96 -1.53 3.49
N LEU A 46 12.41 -0.32 3.64
CA LEU A 46 11.64 0.35 2.58
C LEU A 46 12.54 0.87 1.46
N LYS A 47 13.76 1.31 1.79
CA LYS A 47 14.77 1.66 0.79
C LYS A 47 15.18 0.48 -0.09
N ILE A 48 15.29 -0.72 0.48
CA ILE A 48 15.55 -1.96 -0.29
C ILE A 48 14.46 -2.18 -1.34
N LEU A 49 13.21 -1.84 -0.99
CA LEU A 49 12.06 -1.96 -1.90
C LEU A 49 11.92 -0.80 -2.89
N GLY A 50 12.84 0.18 -2.84
CA GLY A 50 12.79 1.35 -3.71
C GLY A 50 11.66 2.33 -3.37
N ALA A 51 11.21 2.35 -2.10
CA ALA A 51 10.18 3.26 -1.62
C ALA A 51 10.77 4.44 -0.81
N GLU A 52 10.21 5.62 -1.00
CA GLU A 52 10.43 6.77 -0.12
C GLU A 52 9.59 6.64 1.15
N VAL A 53 10.01 7.30 2.24
CA VAL A 53 9.27 7.32 3.50
C VAL A 53 8.95 8.74 3.88
N ARG A 54 7.71 9.00 4.25
CA ARG A 54 7.26 10.28 4.80
C ARG A 54 6.43 10.07 6.06
N GLU A 55 6.43 11.08 6.92
CA GLU A 55 5.58 11.11 8.10
C GLU A 55 4.14 11.40 7.72
N LEU A 56 3.23 10.54 8.17
CA LEU A 56 1.80 10.65 7.88
C LEU A 56 1.23 11.98 8.39
N ASP A 57 1.60 12.38 9.61
CA ASP A 57 1.13 13.63 10.22
C ASP A 57 1.58 14.86 9.43
N ALA A 58 2.82 14.88 8.96
CA ALA A 58 3.34 15.98 8.16
C ALA A 58 2.57 16.11 6.83
N VAL A 59 2.23 14.99 6.18
CA VAL A 59 1.48 14.97 4.92
C VAL A 59 0.01 15.36 5.14
N LEU A 60 -0.61 14.91 6.23
CA LEU A 60 -1.99 15.29 6.56
C LEU A 60 -2.11 16.75 7.01
N ALA A 61 -1.05 17.34 7.59
CA ALA A 61 -1.00 18.74 7.99
C ALA A 61 -0.78 19.71 6.81
N THR A 62 -0.21 19.24 5.69
CA THR A 62 -0.07 20.06 4.49
C THR A 62 -1.39 20.14 3.73
N GLU A 63 -2.06 21.29 3.78
CA GLU A 63 -3.31 21.57 3.03
C GLU A 63 -3.11 21.76 1.52
N VAL A 64 -1.87 21.64 1.01
CA VAL A 64 -1.59 21.86 -0.41
C VAL A 64 -2.19 20.70 -1.21
N PRO A 65 -3.07 20.97 -2.20
CA PRO A 65 -3.56 19.94 -3.11
C PRO A 65 -2.39 19.50 -4.00
N GLY A 66 -1.61 18.55 -3.50
CA GLY A 66 -0.68 17.80 -4.33
C GLY A 66 -1.47 17.02 -5.39
N ARG A 67 -0.81 16.66 -6.50
CA ARG A 67 -1.37 15.70 -7.45
C ARG A 67 -1.76 14.44 -6.68
N LEU A 68 -3.05 14.09 -6.72
CA LEU A 68 -3.55 12.87 -6.09
C LEU A 68 -2.77 11.66 -6.62
N PRO A 69 -2.42 10.70 -5.75
CA PRO A 69 -1.76 9.48 -6.20
C PRO A 69 -2.71 8.69 -7.10
N GLN A 70 -2.16 7.91 -8.03
CA GLN A 70 -2.99 7.07 -8.90
C GLN A 70 -3.41 5.78 -8.19
N ALA A 71 -2.67 5.38 -7.16
CA ALA A 71 -3.04 4.30 -6.28
C ALA A 71 -2.75 4.69 -4.82
N LEU A 72 -3.68 4.33 -3.93
CA LEU A 72 -3.57 4.50 -2.49
C LEU A 72 -3.74 3.14 -1.82
N ALA A 73 -2.76 2.75 -1.03
CA ALA A 73 -2.79 1.48 -0.33
C ALA A 73 -2.80 1.73 1.17
N VAL A 74 -3.65 1.04 1.92
CA VAL A 74 -3.87 1.37 3.33
C VAL A 74 -3.96 0.14 4.22
N ASN A 75 -3.22 0.16 5.32
CA ASN A 75 -3.45 -0.75 6.43
C ASN A 75 -4.75 -0.37 7.15
N ALA A 76 -5.67 -1.32 7.27
CA ALA A 76 -6.97 -1.13 7.89
C ALA A 76 -6.90 -0.72 9.38
N ASP A 77 -5.89 -1.20 10.12
CA ASP A 77 -5.68 -0.82 11.52
C ASP A 77 -5.34 0.67 11.64
N VAL A 78 -4.61 1.26 10.68
CA VAL A 78 -4.33 2.70 10.67
C VAL A 78 -5.63 3.49 10.51
N CYS A 79 -6.50 3.07 9.58
CA CYS A 79 -7.82 3.68 9.41
C CYS A 79 -8.72 3.53 10.64
N SER A 80 -8.62 2.42 11.38
CA SER A 80 -9.40 2.22 12.60
C SER A 80 -8.93 3.11 13.76
N ARG A 81 -7.62 3.43 13.81
CA ARG A 81 -6.99 4.19 14.90
C ARG A 81 -6.93 5.69 14.66
N ASP A 82 -6.79 6.14 13.41
CA ASP A 82 -6.70 7.57 13.06
C ASP A 82 -7.87 7.99 12.14
N GLY A 83 -8.78 8.80 12.71
CA GLY A 83 -9.93 9.33 11.97
C GLY A 83 -9.58 10.25 10.80
N ARG A 84 -8.41 10.91 10.82
CA ARG A 84 -7.94 11.73 9.70
C ARG A 84 -7.48 10.86 8.53
N ALA A 85 -6.73 9.79 8.82
CA ALA A 85 -6.37 8.79 7.82
C ALA A 85 -7.63 8.18 7.19
N ARG A 86 -8.60 7.75 8.02
CA ARG A 86 -9.89 7.24 7.53
C ARG A 86 -10.62 8.22 6.61
N LYS A 87 -10.68 9.50 7.00
CA LYS A 87 -11.31 10.55 6.18
C LYS A 87 -10.58 10.75 4.84
N GLY A 88 -9.25 10.68 4.83
CA GLY A 88 -8.44 10.73 3.61
C GLY A 88 -8.73 9.57 2.66
N VAL A 89 -8.83 8.35 3.20
CA VAL A 89 -9.16 7.15 2.42
C VAL A 89 -10.57 7.18 1.86
N LEU A 90 -11.55 7.61 2.67
CA LEU A 90 -12.94 7.76 2.19
C LEU A 90 -13.04 8.78 1.05
N ARG A 91 -12.32 9.90 1.15
CA ARG A 91 -12.23 10.88 0.04
C ARG A 91 -11.57 10.29 -1.21
N ALA A 92 -10.55 9.45 -1.04
CA ALA A 92 -9.92 8.77 -2.17
C ALA A 92 -10.83 7.73 -2.81
N LEU A 93 -11.67 7.03 -2.03
CA LEU A 93 -12.69 6.10 -2.53
C LEU A 93 -13.82 6.83 -3.29
N GLU A 94 -14.14 8.08 -2.91
CA GLU A 94 -15.10 8.92 -3.65
C GLU A 94 -14.53 9.40 -5.00
N ASP A 95 -13.19 9.46 -5.14
CA ASP A 95 -12.52 9.83 -6.38
C ASP A 95 -12.31 8.61 -7.29
N ARG A 96 -13.09 8.55 -8.37
CA ARG A 96 -13.03 7.47 -9.37
C ARG A 96 -11.69 7.38 -10.13
N GLY A 97 -10.79 8.35 -9.96
CA GLY A 97 -9.45 8.37 -10.55
C GLY A 97 -8.37 7.74 -9.67
N ILE A 98 -8.67 7.32 -8.44
CA ILE A 98 -7.71 6.73 -7.49
C ILE A 98 -8.07 5.28 -7.23
N GLU A 99 -7.12 4.37 -7.48
CA GLU A 99 -7.26 2.97 -7.09
C GLU A 99 -6.96 2.84 -5.59
N VAL A 100 -7.94 2.42 -4.79
CA VAL A 100 -7.76 2.25 -3.34
C VAL A 100 -7.72 0.76 -2.99
N VAL A 101 -6.61 0.32 -2.40
CA VAL A 101 -6.43 -1.03 -1.89
C VAL A 101 -6.21 -1.02 -0.38
N VAL A 102 -6.77 -2.01 0.31
CA VAL A 102 -6.71 -2.12 1.77
C VAL A 102 -6.18 -3.50 2.16
N TRP A 103 -5.28 -3.58 3.14
CA TRP A 103 -4.88 -4.85 3.77
C TRP A 103 -5.09 -4.82 5.28
N GLY A 104 -5.11 -5.99 5.90
CA GLY A 104 -5.39 -6.18 7.33
C GLY A 104 -6.87 -6.40 7.64
N ASP A 105 -7.15 -6.83 8.87
CA ASP A 105 -8.47 -7.34 9.29
C ASP A 105 -9.40 -6.26 9.88
N GLY A 106 -8.91 -5.02 10.05
CA GLY A 106 -9.62 -3.94 10.74
C GLY A 106 -10.61 -3.12 9.92
N TRP A 107 -10.85 -3.43 8.64
CA TRP A 107 -11.79 -2.66 7.82
C TRP A 107 -13.21 -3.13 8.12
N PRO A 108 -14.15 -2.24 8.50
CA PRO A 108 -15.49 -2.66 8.87
C PRO A 108 -16.18 -3.31 7.66
N ALA A 109 -16.27 -4.64 7.71
CA ALA A 109 -17.17 -5.43 6.89
C ALA A 109 -18.61 -5.09 7.34
N GLY A 110 -19.16 -4.00 6.83
CA GLY A 110 -20.44 -3.50 7.33
C GLY A 110 -21.14 -2.44 6.50
N GLN A 111 -20.59 -2.00 5.37
CA GLN A 111 -21.36 -1.23 4.39
C GLN A 111 -21.03 -1.74 3.00
N ASP A 112 -22.08 -1.95 2.20
CA ASP A 112 -22.09 -2.28 0.78
C ASP A 112 -21.17 -1.37 -0.04
N HIS A 113 -19.86 -1.57 0.06
CA HIS A 113 -18.84 -0.82 -0.70
C HIS A 113 -18.08 -1.71 -1.67
N GLY A 114 -18.56 -2.94 -1.94
CA GLY A 114 -18.08 -3.80 -3.02
C GLY A 114 -16.56 -3.94 -3.02
N VAL A 115 -15.97 -4.35 -1.89
CA VAL A 115 -14.51 -4.48 -1.77
C VAL A 115 -14.13 -5.94 -2.00
N ASP A 116 -13.78 -6.28 -3.23
CA ASP A 116 -13.41 -7.64 -3.62
C ASP A 116 -11.94 -7.92 -3.27
N PRO A 117 -11.60 -9.16 -2.86
CA PRO A 117 -10.23 -9.55 -2.66
C PRO A 117 -9.46 -9.52 -3.99
N VAL A 118 -8.31 -8.87 -4.01
CA VAL A 118 -7.40 -8.81 -5.15
C VAL A 118 -6.03 -9.35 -4.76
N LEU A 119 -5.39 -10.04 -5.68
CA LEU A 119 -4.08 -10.66 -5.53
C LEU A 119 -3.06 -9.91 -6.37
N HIS A 120 -1.93 -9.56 -5.77
CA HIS A 120 -0.72 -9.20 -6.50
C HIS A 120 0.19 -10.42 -6.58
N ARG A 121 0.55 -10.86 -7.79
CA ARG A 121 1.54 -11.93 -7.96
C ARG A 121 2.94 -11.34 -8.04
N LEU A 122 3.78 -11.72 -7.10
CA LEU A 122 5.13 -11.16 -7.00
C LEU A 122 6.02 -11.66 -8.13
N SER A 123 6.74 -10.74 -8.76
CA SER A 123 7.85 -11.10 -9.66
C SER A 123 8.95 -11.86 -8.91
N CYS A 124 9.83 -12.55 -9.65
CA CYS A 124 10.98 -13.22 -9.04
C CYS A 124 11.89 -12.22 -8.30
N ALA A 125 12.04 -11.00 -8.83
CA ALA A 125 12.81 -9.94 -8.21
C ALA A 125 12.11 -9.42 -6.95
N ALA A 126 10.81 -9.16 -7.00
CA ALA A 126 10.03 -8.76 -5.82
C ALA A 126 10.16 -9.76 -4.67
N ARG A 127 10.09 -11.07 -4.94
CA ARG A 127 10.28 -12.08 -3.87
C ARG A 127 11.68 -11.99 -3.24
N ALA A 128 12.72 -11.81 -4.05
CA ALA A 128 14.09 -11.73 -3.56
C ALA A 128 14.33 -10.46 -2.73
N PHE A 129 13.89 -9.31 -3.23
CA PHE A 129 14.06 -8.03 -2.53
C PHE A 129 13.15 -7.92 -1.30
N LYS A 130 11.92 -8.45 -1.36
CA LYS A 130 11.05 -8.57 -0.18
C LYS A 130 11.71 -9.43 0.89
N ALA A 131 12.31 -10.56 0.55
CA ALA A 131 13.03 -11.39 1.53
C ALA A 131 14.17 -10.62 2.23
N GLN A 132 14.93 -9.81 1.48
CA GLN A 132 15.98 -8.97 2.07
C GLN A 132 15.42 -7.84 2.95
N ALA A 133 14.34 -7.21 2.51
CA ALA A 133 13.65 -6.20 3.30
C ALA A 133 13.08 -6.80 4.59
N MET A 134 12.55 -8.02 4.56
CA MET A 134 12.08 -8.75 5.76
C MET A 134 13.22 -8.98 6.75
N VAL A 135 14.38 -9.45 6.30
CA VAL A 135 15.56 -9.61 7.15
C VAL A 135 15.99 -8.27 7.77
N ALA A 136 16.02 -7.20 6.97
CA ALA A 136 16.36 -5.87 7.45
C ALA A 136 15.35 -5.32 8.49
N ALA A 137 14.09 -5.75 8.39
CA ALA A 137 13.03 -5.42 9.35
C ALA A 137 13.02 -6.34 10.59
N GLY A 138 13.94 -7.30 10.69
CA GLY A 138 13.97 -8.28 11.78
C GLY A 138 12.89 -9.37 11.67
N LEU A 139 12.30 -9.55 10.49
CA LEU A 139 11.28 -10.56 10.20
C LEU A 139 11.91 -11.80 9.53
N SER A 140 11.19 -12.92 9.57
CA SER A 140 11.62 -14.16 8.91
C SER A 140 11.36 -14.12 7.41
N PRO A 141 12.38 -14.25 6.54
CA PRO A 141 12.19 -14.27 5.08
C PRO A 141 11.43 -15.51 4.59
N ALA A 142 11.29 -16.55 5.42
CA ALA A 142 10.51 -17.75 5.09
C ALA A 142 9.01 -17.48 4.94
N ALA A 143 8.52 -16.35 5.44
CA ALA A 143 7.12 -15.93 5.30
C ALA A 143 6.83 -15.21 3.97
N VAL A 144 7.80 -15.07 3.05
CA VAL A 144 7.55 -14.53 1.72
C VAL A 144 6.73 -15.51 0.89
N THR A 145 5.47 -15.15 0.63
CA THR A 145 4.57 -15.86 -0.27
C THR A 145 4.76 -15.41 -1.72
N PRO A 146 4.34 -16.24 -2.72
CA PRO A 146 4.37 -15.84 -4.12
C PRO A 146 3.36 -14.75 -4.50
N SER A 147 2.39 -14.47 -3.63
CA SER A 147 1.34 -13.47 -3.83
C SER A 147 1.04 -12.71 -2.55
N GLU A 148 0.61 -11.47 -2.70
CA GLU A 148 0.07 -10.61 -1.65
C GLU A 148 -1.43 -10.40 -1.89
N ILE A 149 -2.20 -10.34 -0.82
CA ILE A 149 -3.67 -10.23 -0.88
C ILE A 149 -4.08 -8.87 -0.33
N PHE A 150 -4.89 -8.16 -1.09
CA PHE A 150 -5.50 -6.90 -0.71
C PHE A 150 -7.01 -7.00 -0.92
N ARG A 151 -7.74 -5.96 -0.49
CA ARG A 151 -9.14 -5.75 -0.80
C ARG A 151 -9.26 -4.43 -1.56
N SER A 152 -9.91 -4.42 -2.72
CA SER A 152 -10.07 -3.21 -3.55
C SER A 152 -11.54 -2.83 -3.70
N GLY A 153 -11.90 -1.56 -3.52
CA GLY A 153 -13.26 -1.07 -3.76
C GLY A 153 -13.55 -1.04 -5.26
N ALA A 154 -14.67 -1.64 -5.68
CA ALA A 154 -15.04 -1.88 -7.08
C ALA A 154 -14.72 -0.68 -8.01
N MET A 155 -13.77 -0.87 -8.92
CA MET A 155 -13.57 0.04 -10.04
C MET A 155 -14.55 -0.29 -11.18
N GLU A 156 -15.24 0.72 -11.70
CA GLU A 156 -15.99 0.63 -12.97
C GLU A 156 -15.08 0.64 -14.22
N TYR A 157 -13.77 0.88 -14.04
CA TYR A 157 -12.75 0.87 -15.09
C TYR A 157 -11.70 -0.20 -14.81
N ALA A 158 -11.03 -0.70 -15.84
CA ALA A 158 -9.91 -1.63 -15.63
C ALA A 158 -8.87 -0.95 -14.72
N PRO A 159 -8.36 -1.62 -13.67
CA PRO A 159 -7.36 -1.06 -12.80
C PRO A 159 -6.21 -0.49 -13.63
N PHE A 160 -5.72 0.72 -13.27
CA PHE A 160 -4.43 1.19 -13.77
C PHE A 160 -3.30 0.19 -13.43
N CYS A 161 -3.61 -0.78 -12.56
CA CYS A 161 -2.89 -2.01 -12.26
C CYS A 161 -3.35 -3.20 -13.14
N ALA A 162 -2.62 -3.51 -14.22
CA ALA A 162 -2.77 -4.81 -14.89
C ALA A 162 -2.31 -6.00 -14.01
N ASP A 163 -1.70 -5.71 -12.85
CA ASP A 163 -1.02 -6.70 -12.01
C ASP A 163 -1.85 -7.18 -10.81
N LEU A 164 -2.97 -6.51 -10.51
CA LEU A 164 -3.92 -6.93 -9.48
C LEU A 164 -5.04 -7.76 -10.12
N VAL A 165 -5.17 -9.01 -9.70
CA VAL A 165 -6.18 -9.94 -10.23
C VAL A 165 -7.20 -10.32 -9.14
N PRO A 166 -8.49 -10.51 -9.47
CA PRO A 166 -9.47 -10.99 -8.49
C PRO A 166 -9.01 -12.29 -7.82
N ALA A 167 -9.16 -12.39 -6.50
CA ALA A 167 -8.98 -13.66 -5.80
C ALA A 167 -10.24 -14.51 -6.04
N VAL A 168 -10.10 -15.54 -6.88
CA VAL A 168 -11.17 -16.51 -7.19
C VAL A 168 -11.49 -17.44 -6.03
#